data_AF-A0A956TGE6-F1
#
_entry.id   AF-A0A956TGE6-F1
#
_cell.length_a   1.000
_cell.length_b   1.000
_cell.length_c   1.000
_cell.angle_alpha   90.00
_cell.angle_beta   90.00
_cell.angle_gamma   90.00
#
_symmetry.space_group_name_H-M   'P 1'
#
loop_
_entity.id
_entity.type
_entity.pdbx_description
1 polymer ?
#
loop_
_entity_poly.entity_id
_entity_poly.type
_entity_poly.pdbx_seq_one_letter_code
_entity_poly.pdbx_strand_id
1 'polypeptide(L)'
;MGRLEAYLTEGKPVPEFDQSNPAYDLFLLGCDPNRAMLESPKVEALGPDKKVYIQILQQLEKISRGAFRPRQIVEVWKGAQGPVEIRYQQDGQTFIVQAHDRNNRIDPSLLLQLNLAILASGLQFELSIFVHPEHGEHFLITVLNREERLEIERHRRLPLIIFSLPRLFVPLGNLGPPRQPAEVTTHLGTVNEFLDRSLGRLELDLEEGAVTGLLRYEGLDHEEDLEWLGSYQDDRLEGTIRGRVQTRAGASEDYVGTFEGLLHHGGKTASGTWRGWVAVEGDQPPEDASLINEGEWATIEENCLDHDDPHLRRFKTWLEEVWKARQPQDYSWTLLEAEQRRLEPANG
;
A
#
# COMPACT_ATOMS: atom_id res chain seq x y z
N MET A 1 2.02 -30.05 -7.21
CA MET A 1 1.17 -31.25 -7.14
C MET A 1 0.65 -31.53 -5.73
N GLY A 2 1.44 -31.43 -4.66
CA GLY A 2 0.99 -31.88 -3.33
C GLY A 2 -0.20 -31.19 -2.65
N ARG A 3 -0.44 -29.88 -2.80
CA ARG A 3 -1.56 -29.18 -2.09
C ARG A 3 -2.93 -29.42 -2.74
N LEU A 4 -3.00 -29.42 -4.08
CA LEU A 4 -4.22 -29.77 -4.80
C LEU A 4 -4.56 -31.25 -4.59
N GLU A 5 -3.56 -32.13 -4.63
CA GLU A 5 -3.76 -33.55 -4.33
C GLU A 5 -4.21 -33.76 -2.87
N ALA A 6 -3.62 -33.08 -1.89
CA ALA A 6 -4.07 -33.12 -0.49
C ALA A 6 -5.53 -32.66 -0.34
N TYR A 7 -5.88 -31.54 -1.00
CA TYR A 7 -7.26 -31.04 -1.01
C TYR A 7 -8.23 -32.05 -1.64
N LEU A 8 -7.81 -32.70 -2.74
CA LEU A 8 -8.61 -33.73 -3.43
C LEU A 8 -8.65 -35.08 -2.69
N THR A 9 -7.64 -35.41 -1.87
CA THR A 9 -7.57 -36.69 -1.13
C THR A 9 -8.27 -36.64 0.22
N GLU A 10 -8.55 -35.46 0.77
CA GLU A 10 -9.37 -35.31 1.99
C GLU A 10 -10.86 -35.68 1.79
N GLY A 11 -11.27 -36.10 0.59
CA GLY A 11 -12.64 -36.54 0.30
C GLY A 11 -13.67 -35.42 0.38
N LYS A 12 -13.20 -34.16 0.49
CA LYS A 12 -14.06 -32.98 0.42
C LYS A 12 -14.57 -32.84 -1.01
N PRO A 13 -15.87 -32.55 -1.21
CA PRO A 13 -16.38 -32.25 -2.52
C PRO A 13 -15.55 -31.09 -3.08
N VAL A 14 -15.04 -31.25 -4.30
CA VAL A 14 -14.49 -30.12 -5.05
C VAL A 14 -15.62 -29.08 -5.07
N PRO A 15 -15.43 -27.89 -4.48
CA PRO A 15 -16.46 -26.88 -4.48
C PRO A 15 -16.90 -26.66 -5.92
N GLU A 16 -18.21 -26.53 -6.15
CA GLU A 16 -18.72 -26.25 -7.49
C GLU A 16 -17.97 -25.02 -8.01
N PHE A 17 -17.17 -25.21 -9.06
CA PHE A 17 -16.25 -24.19 -9.57
C PHE A 17 -17.07 -23.05 -10.14
N ASP A 18 -17.39 -22.08 -9.30
CA ASP A 18 -17.97 -20.83 -9.73
C ASP A 18 -16.88 -19.99 -10.37
N GLN A 19 -16.73 -20.13 -11.69
CA GLN A 19 -15.79 -19.34 -12.49
C GLN A 19 -16.05 -17.84 -12.40
N SER A 20 -17.21 -17.41 -11.89
CA SER A 20 -17.49 -15.99 -11.63
C SER A 20 -16.92 -15.49 -10.31
N ASN A 21 -16.46 -16.39 -9.41
CA ASN A 21 -15.89 -16.01 -8.14
C ASN A 21 -14.35 -15.90 -8.22
N PRO A 22 -13.78 -14.68 -8.14
CA PRO A 22 -12.34 -14.44 -8.23
C PRO A 22 -11.51 -15.15 -7.15
N ALA A 23 -12.12 -15.56 -6.03
CA ALA A 23 -11.41 -16.30 -4.99
C ALA A 23 -10.91 -17.68 -5.47
N TYR A 24 -11.57 -18.30 -6.47
CA TYR A 24 -11.09 -19.55 -7.05
C TYR A 24 -9.83 -19.38 -7.88
N ASP A 25 -9.70 -18.28 -8.63
CA ASP A 25 -8.47 -17.97 -9.37
C ASP A 25 -7.28 -17.83 -8.40
N LEU A 26 -7.49 -17.16 -7.27
CA LEU A 26 -6.49 -17.02 -6.21
C LEU A 26 -6.15 -18.36 -5.53
N PHE A 27 -7.16 -19.21 -5.29
CA PHE A 27 -6.95 -20.54 -4.73
C PHE A 27 -6.15 -21.45 -5.68
N LEU A 28 -6.52 -21.46 -6.96
CA LEU A 28 -5.81 -22.22 -7.99
C LEU A 28 -4.36 -21.74 -8.13
N LEU A 29 -4.13 -20.43 -8.10
CA LEU A 29 -2.79 -19.85 -8.08
C LEU A 29 -2.01 -20.30 -6.84
N GLY A 30 -2.66 -20.31 -5.67
CA GLY A 30 -2.10 -20.80 -4.40
C GLY A 30 -1.72 -22.29 -4.40
N CYS A 31 -2.20 -23.06 -5.37
CA CYS A 31 -1.84 -24.47 -5.56
C CYS A 31 -0.52 -24.65 -6.33
N ASP A 32 0.06 -23.60 -6.93
CA ASP A 32 1.40 -23.61 -7.53
C ASP A 32 2.46 -23.08 -6.55
N PRO A 33 3.16 -23.96 -5.82
CA PRO A 33 4.13 -23.55 -4.79
C PRO A 33 5.40 -22.91 -5.38
N ASN A 34 5.57 -22.90 -6.70
CA ASN A 34 6.69 -22.23 -7.35
C ASN A 34 6.37 -20.77 -7.70
N ARG A 35 5.08 -20.39 -7.67
CA ARG A 35 4.61 -19.05 -8.05
C ARG A 35 3.91 -18.33 -6.92
N ALA A 36 3.32 -19.08 -5.99
CA ALA A 36 2.56 -18.53 -4.89
C ALA A 36 2.83 -19.27 -3.58
N MET A 37 2.79 -18.50 -2.50
CA MET A 37 2.75 -18.99 -1.13
C MET A 37 1.33 -18.77 -0.61
N LEU A 38 0.61 -19.86 -0.35
CA LEU A 38 -0.71 -19.82 0.28
C LEU A 38 -0.58 -20.22 1.75
N GLU A 39 -0.91 -19.34 2.68
CA GLU A 39 -0.77 -19.58 4.12
C GLU A 39 -2.01 -19.15 4.90
N SER A 40 -2.27 -19.82 6.02
CA SER A 40 -3.26 -19.35 7.00
C SER A 40 -2.64 -18.20 7.82
N PRO A 41 -3.34 -17.08 8.05
CA PRO A 41 -2.89 -16.02 8.94
C PRO A 41 -2.67 -16.57 10.34
N LYS A 42 -3.57 -17.46 10.80
CA LYS A 42 -3.48 -18.10 12.10
C LYS A 42 -2.50 -19.25 12.02
N VAL A 43 -1.47 -19.18 12.85
CA VAL A 43 -0.52 -20.27 13.01
C VAL A 43 -0.70 -20.78 14.43
N GLU A 44 -1.12 -22.03 14.58
CA GLU A 44 -1.35 -22.66 15.90
C GLU A 44 -0.09 -22.67 16.78
N ALA A 45 1.08 -22.42 16.20
CA ALA A 45 2.38 -22.51 16.83
C ALA A 45 3.33 -21.37 16.40
N LEU A 46 2.93 -20.10 16.54
CA LEU A 46 3.90 -19.01 16.56
C LEU A 46 4.69 -19.06 17.88
N GLY A 47 6.01 -19.11 17.79
CA GLY A 47 6.89 -19.15 18.96
C GLY A 47 8.36 -19.42 18.61
N PRO A 48 9.29 -19.18 19.55
CA PRO A 48 10.74 -19.23 19.31
C PRO A 48 11.26 -20.56 18.78
N ASP A 49 10.67 -21.68 19.21
CA ASP A 49 11.12 -23.02 18.81
C ASP A 49 10.56 -23.47 17.45
N LYS A 50 9.67 -22.68 16.84
CA LYS A 50 8.88 -23.09 15.67
C LYS A 50 9.46 -22.57 14.37
N LYS A 51 10.31 -21.54 14.42
CA LYS A 51 11.04 -20.98 13.28
C LYS A 51 10.11 -20.60 12.11
N VAL A 52 8.95 -20.05 12.44
CA VAL A 52 7.87 -19.77 11.47
C VAL A 52 8.33 -18.73 10.45
N TYR A 53 9.03 -17.68 10.89
CA TYR A 53 9.47 -16.62 9.99
C TYR A 53 10.63 -17.06 9.08
N ILE A 54 11.52 -17.93 9.54
CA ILE A 54 12.54 -18.59 8.71
C ILE A 54 11.86 -19.40 7.62
N GLN A 55 10.81 -20.17 7.96
CA GLN A 55 10.06 -20.94 6.97
C GLN A 55 9.36 -20.03 5.96
N ILE A 56 8.75 -18.92 6.41
CA ILE A 56 8.15 -17.92 5.53
C ILE A 56 9.20 -17.35 4.58
N LEU A 57 10.34 -16.87 5.07
CA LEU A 57 11.40 -16.30 4.22
C LEU A 57 11.94 -17.33 3.21
N GLN A 58 12.06 -18.60 3.59
CA GLN A 58 12.44 -19.69 2.68
C GLN A 58 11.38 -19.99 1.61
N GLN A 59 10.09 -19.86 1.95
CA GLN A 59 9.02 -19.98 0.96
C GLN A 59 8.99 -18.77 0.02
N LEU A 60 9.20 -17.57 0.55
CA LEU A 60 9.34 -16.34 -0.25
C LEU A 60 10.55 -16.43 -1.19
N GLU A 61 11.69 -16.96 -0.75
CA GLU A 61 12.87 -17.22 -1.62
C GLU A 61 12.46 -18.04 -2.85
N LYS A 62 11.68 -19.11 -2.66
CA LYS A 62 11.25 -20.01 -3.76
C LYS A 62 10.39 -19.30 -4.80
N ILE A 63 9.45 -18.46 -4.37
CA ILE A 63 8.54 -17.77 -5.30
C ILE A 63 9.16 -16.50 -5.90
N SER A 64 10.24 -15.98 -5.32
CA SER A 64 10.83 -14.68 -5.68
C SER A 64 11.51 -14.60 -7.06
N ARG A 65 11.56 -15.71 -7.81
CA ARG A 65 12.31 -15.82 -9.09
C ARG A 65 13.79 -15.45 -8.93
N GLY A 66 14.33 -15.65 -7.74
CA GLY A 66 15.72 -15.36 -7.40
C GLY A 66 16.01 -13.89 -7.11
N ALA A 67 15.00 -13.01 -7.01
CA ALA A 67 15.17 -11.65 -6.51
C ALA A 67 15.41 -11.59 -5.00
N PHE A 68 14.85 -12.55 -4.27
CA PHE A 68 15.04 -12.68 -2.83
C PHE A 68 15.88 -13.93 -2.54
N ARG A 69 17.05 -13.76 -1.93
CA ARG A 69 17.99 -14.85 -1.63
C ARG A 69 18.52 -14.74 -0.20
N PRO A 70 17.65 -14.83 0.81
CA PRO A 70 18.06 -14.69 2.19
C PRO A 70 19.04 -15.81 2.58
N ARG A 71 20.12 -15.43 3.25
CA ARG A 71 21.13 -16.31 3.84
C ARG A 71 21.27 -16.00 5.32
N GLN A 72 21.80 -16.96 6.09
CA GLN A 72 22.08 -16.77 7.52
C GLN A 72 20.88 -16.19 8.31
N ILE A 73 19.69 -16.75 8.07
CA ILE A 73 18.45 -16.25 8.68
C ILE A 73 18.45 -16.58 10.18
N VAL A 74 18.27 -15.57 11.01
CA VAL A 74 18.19 -15.67 12.47
C VAL A 74 16.92 -14.99 12.94
N GLU A 75 16.12 -15.72 13.71
CA GLU A 75 14.99 -15.14 14.46
C GLU A 75 15.42 -14.82 15.89
N VAL A 76 15.10 -13.62 16.34
CA VAL A 76 15.30 -13.16 17.71
C VAL A 76 13.95 -12.78 18.28
N TRP A 77 13.49 -13.56 19.26
CA TRP A 77 12.19 -13.40 19.88
C TRP A 77 12.29 -12.56 21.16
N LYS A 78 11.50 -11.47 21.24
CA LYS A 78 11.33 -10.70 22.47
C LYS A 78 10.20 -11.29 23.30
N GLY A 79 10.44 -12.46 23.90
CA GLY A 79 9.45 -13.19 24.72
C GLY A 79 8.66 -14.24 23.91
N ALA A 80 7.63 -14.82 24.55
CA ALA A 80 6.90 -15.97 23.99
C ALA A 80 5.99 -15.62 22.79
N GLN A 81 5.57 -14.35 22.67
CA GLN A 81 4.60 -13.91 21.66
C GLN A 81 5.17 -12.87 20.67
N GLY A 82 6.40 -12.42 20.88
CA GLY A 82 7.05 -11.40 20.03
C GLY A 82 7.03 -10.00 20.67
N PRO A 83 7.51 -8.98 19.95
CA PRO A 83 7.83 -8.95 18.52
C PRO A 83 9.06 -9.79 18.14
N VAL A 84 9.13 -10.18 16.87
CA VAL A 84 10.20 -11.00 16.33
C VAL A 84 11.07 -10.14 15.44
N GLU A 85 12.36 -10.08 15.76
CA GLU A 85 13.36 -9.52 14.88
C GLU A 85 13.96 -10.63 14.02
N ILE A 86 13.93 -10.45 12.71
CA ILE A 86 14.44 -11.40 11.73
C ILE A 86 15.65 -10.76 11.08
N ARG A 87 16.83 -11.35 11.27
CA ARG A 87 18.07 -10.92 10.63
C ARG A 87 18.42 -11.88 9.51
N TYR A 88 18.84 -11.37 8.35
CA TYR A 88 19.36 -12.21 7.27
C TYR A 88 20.40 -11.43 6.45
N GLN A 89 21.17 -12.16 5.64
CA GLN A 89 22.09 -11.60 4.67
C GLN A 89 21.57 -11.79 3.24
N GLN A 90 21.73 -10.78 2.40
CA GLN A 90 21.48 -10.85 0.96
C GLN A 90 22.48 -9.95 0.26
N ASP A 91 23.12 -10.46 -0.80
CA ASP A 91 24.09 -9.71 -1.62
C ASP A 91 25.20 -9.02 -0.80
N GLY A 92 25.65 -9.67 0.27
CA GLY A 92 26.69 -9.17 1.18
C GLY A 92 26.22 -8.10 2.18
N GLN A 93 24.95 -7.69 2.11
CA GLN A 93 24.33 -6.77 3.07
C GLN A 93 23.56 -7.54 4.14
N THR A 94 23.49 -6.97 5.34
CA THR A 94 22.68 -7.50 6.44
C THR A 94 21.40 -6.72 6.53
N PHE A 95 20.26 -7.41 6.47
CA PHE A 95 18.93 -6.84 6.61
C PHE A 95 18.33 -7.26 7.95
N ILE A 96 17.57 -6.33 8.55
CA ILE A 96 16.82 -6.55 9.78
C ILE A 96 15.36 -6.25 9.48
N VAL A 97 14.50 -7.23 9.70
CA VAL A 97 13.04 -7.12 9.54
C VAL A 97 12.39 -7.27 10.90
N GLN A 98 11.46 -6.38 11.22
CA GLN A 98 10.66 -6.46 12.43
C GLN A 98 9.28 -7.01 12.09
N ALA A 99 8.87 -8.07 12.76
CA ALA A 99 7.53 -8.61 12.70
C ALA A 99 6.81 -8.34 14.04
N HIS A 100 5.61 -7.79 13.96
CA HIS A 100 4.80 -7.46 15.12
C HIS A 100 4.00 -8.68 15.60
N ASP A 101 3.74 -8.74 16.91
CA ASP A 101 2.79 -9.71 17.45
C ASP A 101 1.38 -9.35 16.98
N ARG A 102 0.70 -10.33 16.40
CA ARG A 102 -0.67 -10.22 15.89
C ARG A 102 -1.57 -11.31 16.49
N ASN A 103 -1.37 -11.67 17.77
CA ASN A 103 -2.13 -12.71 18.47
C ASN A 103 -2.04 -14.07 17.78
N ASN A 104 -0.82 -14.60 17.64
CA ASN A 104 -0.54 -15.82 16.87
C ASN A 104 -0.97 -15.74 15.40
N ARG A 105 -0.78 -14.56 14.80
CA ARG A 105 -0.94 -14.37 13.36
C ARG A 105 0.36 -13.93 12.71
N ILE A 106 0.57 -14.35 11.47
CA ILE A 106 1.67 -13.85 10.64
C ILE A 106 1.44 -12.35 10.42
N ASP A 107 2.48 -11.55 10.60
CA ASP A 107 2.44 -10.12 10.33
C ASP A 107 2.72 -9.82 8.85
N PRO A 108 1.72 -9.46 8.04
CA PRO A 108 1.95 -9.19 6.62
C PRO A 108 2.79 -7.93 6.38
N SER A 109 2.96 -7.06 7.39
CA SER A 109 3.79 -5.84 7.27
C SER A 109 5.25 -6.15 6.94
N LEU A 110 5.73 -7.36 7.27
CA LEU A 110 7.09 -7.79 6.93
C LEU A 110 7.35 -7.76 5.42
N LEU A 111 6.31 -7.97 4.58
CA LEU A 111 6.45 -7.92 3.13
C LEU A 111 6.90 -6.55 2.63
N LEU A 112 6.49 -5.47 3.30
CA LEU A 112 6.92 -4.12 2.96
C LEU A 112 8.44 -3.98 3.09
N GLN A 113 8.97 -4.45 4.22
CA GLN A 113 10.40 -4.44 4.51
C GLN A 113 11.18 -5.35 3.56
N LEU A 114 10.61 -6.50 3.17
CA LEU A 114 11.21 -7.40 2.19
C LEU A 114 11.20 -6.82 0.77
N ASN A 115 10.15 -6.09 0.39
CA ASN A 115 10.05 -5.44 -0.92
C ASN A 115 11.14 -4.38 -1.13
N LEU A 116 11.54 -3.66 -0.07
CA LEU A 116 12.70 -2.77 -0.12
C LEU A 116 13.99 -3.52 -0.48
N ALA A 117 14.20 -4.72 0.08
CA ALA A 117 15.39 -5.52 -0.16
C ALA A 117 15.48 -6.08 -1.59
N ILE A 118 14.36 -6.16 -2.32
CA ILE A 118 14.31 -6.68 -3.69
C ILE A 118 13.98 -5.62 -4.74
N LEU A 119 13.89 -4.34 -4.35
CA LEU A 119 13.44 -3.26 -5.23
C LEU A 119 14.22 -3.19 -6.56
N ALA A 120 15.54 -3.37 -6.50
CA ALA A 120 16.42 -3.33 -7.67
C ALA A 120 16.12 -4.41 -8.72
N SER A 121 15.40 -5.48 -8.35
CA SER A 121 15.02 -6.55 -9.26
C SER A 121 13.84 -6.20 -10.18
N GLY A 122 13.11 -5.12 -9.87
CA GLY A 122 11.84 -4.79 -10.54
C GLY A 122 10.69 -5.77 -10.22
N LEU A 123 10.89 -6.70 -9.29
CA LEU A 123 9.89 -7.60 -8.76
C LEU A 123 9.45 -7.17 -7.35
N GLN A 124 8.22 -7.51 -7.00
CA GLN A 124 7.65 -7.24 -5.68
C GLN A 124 6.79 -8.41 -5.21
N PHE A 125 6.83 -8.67 -3.90
CA PHE A 125 5.90 -9.54 -3.21
C PHE A 125 4.54 -8.87 -3.11
N GLU A 126 3.52 -9.62 -3.51
CA GLU A 126 2.15 -9.17 -3.62
C GLU A 126 1.25 -10.04 -2.75
N LEU A 127 0.53 -9.41 -1.81
CA LEU A 127 -0.40 -10.11 -0.95
C LEU A 127 -1.83 -10.01 -1.49
N SER A 128 -2.57 -11.10 -1.36
CA SER A 128 -4.02 -11.10 -1.41
C SER A 128 -4.57 -11.78 -0.18
N ILE A 129 -5.56 -11.16 0.43
CA ILE A 129 -6.32 -11.74 1.53
C ILE A 129 -7.67 -12.15 0.96
N PHE A 130 -8.04 -13.41 1.13
CA PHE A 130 -9.36 -13.89 0.76
C PHE A 130 -9.91 -14.78 1.87
N VAL A 131 -11.24 -14.84 1.98
CA VAL A 131 -11.93 -15.65 2.99
C VAL A 131 -12.54 -16.84 2.28
N HIS A 132 -12.00 -18.03 2.56
CA HIS A 132 -12.60 -19.28 2.14
C HIS A 132 -13.72 -19.66 3.13
N PRO A 133 -14.93 -20.03 2.66
CA PRO A 133 -16.06 -20.33 3.53
C PRO A 133 -15.76 -21.40 4.61
N GLU A 134 -14.96 -22.41 4.27
CA GLU A 134 -14.66 -23.53 5.17
C GLU A 134 -13.34 -23.39 5.93
N HIS A 135 -12.43 -22.53 5.48
CA HIS A 135 -11.06 -22.47 5.98
C HIS A 135 -10.69 -21.10 6.57
N GLY A 136 -11.61 -20.14 6.48
CA GLY A 136 -11.45 -18.80 7.00
C GLY A 136 -10.54 -17.96 6.10
N GLU A 137 -9.89 -16.99 6.71
CA GLU A 137 -9.01 -16.06 6.03
C GLU A 137 -7.71 -16.74 5.60
N HIS A 138 -7.22 -16.42 4.41
CA HIS A 138 -5.96 -16.90 3.85
C HIS A 138 -5.14 -15.75 3.27
N PHE A 139 -3.82 -15.92 3.35
CA PHE A 139 -2.84 -15.09 2.68
C PHE A 139 -2.34 -15.81 1.44
N LEU A 140 -2.51 -15.20 0.28
CA LEU A 140 -1.83 -15.59 -0.95
C LEU A 140 -0.74 -14.56 -1.23
N ILE A 141 0.51 -14.99 -1.24
CA ILE A 141 1.64 -14.15 -1.58
C ILE A 141 2.21 -14.62 -2.91
N THR A 142 2.37 -13.70 -3.85
CA THR A 142 2.96 -13.95 -5.18
C THR A 142 4.12 -13.00 -5.40
N VAL A 143 4.92 -13.21 -6.46
CA VAL A 143 5.90 -12.22 -6.90
C VAL A 143 5.54 -11.76 -8.31
N LEU A 144 5.41 -10.46 -8.52
CA LEU A 144 5.03 -9.88 -9.81
C LEU A 144 5.98 -8.74 -10.17
N ASN A 145 6.23 -8.54 -11.46
CA ASN A 145 6.70 -7.24 -11.93
C ASN A 145 5.49 -6.31 -12.20
N ARG A 146 5.80 -5.05 -12.54
CA ARG A 146 4.77 -4.03 -12.82
C ARG A 146 3.81 -4.42 -13.94
N GLU A 147 4.31 -4.97 -15.04
CA GLU A 147 3.49 -5.31 -16.21
C GLU A 147 2.56 -6.49 -15.93
N GLU A 148 3.10 -7.56 -15.33
CA GLU A 148 2.36 -8.76 -14.90
C GLU A 148 1.22 -8.38 -13.94
N ARG A 149 1.49 -7.48 -13.00
CA ARG A 149 0.47 -6.96 -12.08
C ARG A 149 -0.64 -6.23 -12.81
N LEU A 150 -0.30 -5.28 -13.67
CA LEU A 150 -1.28 -4.50 -14.43
C LEU A 150 -2.15 -5.38 -15.33
N GLU A 151 -1.55 -6.43 -15.91
CA GLU A 151 -2.28 -7.41 -16.72
C GLU A 151 -3.30 -8.19 -15.87
N ILE A 152 -2.90 -8.68 -14.70
CA ILE A 152 -3.80 -9.38 -13.77
C ILE A 152 -4.95 -8.49 -13.31
N GLU A 153 -4.65 -7.24 -12.92
CA GLU A 153 -5.66 -6.27 -12.49
C GLU A 153 -6.67 -5.98 -13.61
N ARG A 154 -6.18 -5.73 -14.83
CA ARG A 154 -7.02 -5.42 -16.00
C ARG A 154 -7.91 -6.59 -16.42
N HIS A 155 -7.35 -7.80 -16.48
CA HIS A 155 -8.05 -8.95 -17.07
C HIS A 155 -8.89 -9.74 -16.07
N ARG A 156 -8.47 -9.81 -14.81
CA ARG A 156 -9.09 -10.68 -13.81
C ARG A 156 -9.93 -9.94 -12.78
N ARG A 157 -9.90 -8.60 -12.79
CA ARG A 157 -10.57 -7.77 -11.77
C ARG A 157 -10.25 -8.29 -10.36
N LEU A 158 -9.01 -8.78 -10.17
CA LEU A 158 -8.52 -9.29 -8.91
C LEU A 158 -7.93 -8.11 -8.13
N PRO A 159 -8.65 -7.54 -7.15
CA PRO A 159 -8.05 -6.60 -6.21
C PRO A 159 -7.04 -7.36 -5.34
N LEU A 160 -5.76 -7.22 -5.65
CA LEU A 160 -4.69 -7.62 -4.75
C LEU A 160 -4.69 -6.63 -3.55
N ILE A 161 -4.56 -7.13 -2.32
CA ILE A 161 -4.39 -6.27 -1.14
C ILE A 161 -2.89 -6.03 -0.98
N ILE A 162 -2.42 -5.04 -1.71
CA ILE A 162 -1.00 -4.80 -1.89
C ILE A 162 -0.41 -4.17 -0.62
N PHE A 163 0.47 -4.90 0.08
CA PHE A 163 1.45 -4.35 1.02
C PHE A 163 2.76 -4.05 0.26
N SER A 164 2.68 -3.15 -0.71
CA SER A 164 3.83 -2.55 -1.37
C SER A 164 3.99 -1.12 -0.90
N LEU A 165 5.23 -0.64 -0.95
CA LEU A 165 5.56 0.77 -1.11
C LEU A 165 4.67 1.37 -2.22
N PRO A 166 4.38 2.68 -2.21
CA PRO A 166 3.04 3.15 -2.50
C PRO A 166 2.63 3.06 -3.95
N ARG A 167 1.31 3.03 -4.11
CA ARG A 167 0.58 2.83 -5.36
C ARG A 167 0.92 3.88 -6.41
N LEU A 168 0.86 3.41 -7.66
CA LEU A 168 0.36 4.16 -8.81
C LEU A 168 -1.15 3.80 -8.97
N PHE A 169 -2.08 4.75 -8.89
CA PHE A 169 -3.52 4.62 -9.08
C PHE A 169 -3.80 4.28 -10.54
N VAL A 170 -4.41 3.13 -10.80
CA VAL A 170 -4.93 2.80 -12.14
C VAL A 170 -6.39 3.28 -12.19
N PRO A 171 -6.75 4.18 -13.12
CA PRO A 171 -8.13 4.60 -13.32
C PRO A 171 -9.04 3.39 -13.55
N LEU A 172 -10.21 3.36 -12.91
CA LEU A 172 -11.23 2.32 -13.09
C LEU A 172 -11.89 2.47 -14.47
N GLY A 173 -11.16 2.12 -15.53
CA GLY A 173 -11.56 2.29 -16.92
C GLY A 173 -12.60 1.26 -17.35
N ASN A 174 -13.88 1.68 -17.37
CA ASN A 174 -14.95 1.31 -18.32
C ASN A 174 -16.33 1.26 -17.67
N LEU A 175 -16.87 2.37 -17.13
CA LEU A 175 -18.25 2.35 -16.63
C LEU A 175 -18.95 3.70 -16.78
N GLY A 176 -19.65 3.87 -17.91
CA GLY A 176 -20.76 4.81 -18.12
C GLY A 176 -20.47 6.31 -18.01
N PRO A 177 -21.24 7.18 -18.70
CA PRO A 177 -21.10 8.62 -18.51
C PRO A 177 -21.56 9.00 -17.10
N PRO A 178 -20.77 9.78 -16.36
CA PRO A 178 -21.13 10.26 -15.03
C PRO A 178 -22.18 11.37 -15.06
N ARG A 179 -22.73 11.69 -13.88
CA ARG A 179 -23.67 12.80 -13.67
C ARG A 179 -22.94 13.93 -12.99
N GLN A 180 -23.20 15.17 -13.41
CA GLN A 180 -22.79 16.35 -12.63
C GLN A 180 -23.50 16.31 -11.27
N PRO A 181 -22.76 16.43 -10.15
CA PRO A 181 -23.38 16.53 -8.85
C PRO A 181 -24.18 17.85 -8.77
N ALA A 182 -25.44 17.76 -8.35
CA ALA A 182 -26.34 18.90 -8.20
C ALA A 182 -26.26 19.55 -6.81
N GLU A 183 -25.51 18.93 -5.90
CA GLU A 183 -25.30 19.32 -4.49
C GLU A 183 -23.83 19.11 -4.15
N VAL A 184 -23.34 19.80 -3.11
CA VAL A 184 -21.95 19.64 -2.64
C VAL A 184 -21.71 18.19 -2.22
N THR A 185 -20.71 17.57 -2.84
CA THR A 185 -20.26 16.22 -2.45
C THR A 185 -18.89 16.31 -1.80
N THR A 186 -18.81 15.90 -0.54
CA THR A 186 -17.55 15.76 0.19
C THR A 186 -16.94 14.39 -0.10
N HIS A 187 -15.68 14.38 -0.47
CA HIS A 187 -14.90 13.17 -0.66
C HIS A 187 -13.77 13.08 0.36
N LEU A 188 -13.53 11.88 0.87
CA LEU A 188 -12.43 11.56 1.78
C LEU A 188 -11.41 10.69 1.05
N GLY A 189 -10.14 11.01 1.19
CA GLY A 189 -9.11 10.36 0.41
C GLY A 189 -7.73 10.46 0.99
N THR A 190 -6.77 10.06 0.17
CA THR A 190 -5.36 10.12 0.53
C THR A 190 -4.52 10.64 -0.62
N VAL A 191 -3.48 11.38 -0.25
CA VAL A 191 -2.43 11.88 -1.13
C VAL A 191 -1.18 11.07 -0.79
N ASN A 192 -0.49 10.65 -1.83
CA ASN A 192 0.71 9.84 -1.76
C ASN A 192 1.80 10.51 -2.60
N GLU A 193 2.93 10.83 -1.98
CA GLU A 193 4.13 11.30 -2.67
C GLU A 193 4.87 10.09 -3.26
N PHE A 194 5.39 10.19 -4.48
CA PHE A 194 6.21 9.14 -5.10
C PHE A 194 7.33 8.77 -4.12
N LEU A 195 7.35 7.49 -3.72
CA LEU A 195 8.28 6.92 -2.73
C LEU A 195 7.92 7.15 -1.24
N ASP A 196 6.80 6.58 -0.80
CA ASP A 196 6.64 5.92 0.51
C ASP A 196 6.32 6.73 1.77
N ARG A 197 5.99 8.02 1.68
CA ARG A 197 6.29 8.87 2.84
C ARG A 197 5.15 9.54 3.57
N SER A 198 3.97 9.73 2.97
CA SER A 198 2.87 10.42 3.64
C SER A 198 1.51 9.94 3.13
N LEU A 199 0.57 9.64 4.04
CA LEU A 199 -0.86 9.50 3.73
C LEU A 199 -1.59 10.61 4.48
N GLY A 200 -1.73 11.78 3.86
CA GLY A 200 -2.59 12.82 4.40
C GLY A 200 -4.07 12.47 4.19
N ARG A 201 -4.95 13.00 5.05
CA ARG A 201 -6.40 12.97 4.84
C ARG A 201 -6.74 14.12 3.90
N LEU A 202 -7.15 13.77 2.68
CA LEU A 202 -7.64 14.73 1.70
C LEU A 202 -9.16 14.78 1.76
N GLU A 203 -9.70 15.95 2.05
CA GLU A 203 -11.12 16.25 1.92
C GLU A 203 -11.29 17.08 0.64
N LEU A 204 -12.11 16.63 -0.31
CA LEU A 204 -12.46 17.41 -1.51
C LEU A 204 -13.97 17.66 -1.54
N ASP A 205 -14.36 18.91 -1.67
CA ASP A 205 -15.72 19.33 -1.95
C ASP A 205 -15.83 19.73 -3.43
N LEU A 206 -16.84 19.19 -4.10
CA LEU A 206 -17.16 19.50 -5.49
C LEU A 206 -18.48 20.28 -5.55
N GLU A 207 -18.44 21.51 -6.06
CA GLU A 207 -19.61 22.39 -6.15
C GLU A 207 -19.59 23.20 -7.46
N GLU A 208 -20.64 23.11 -8.27
CA GLU A 208 -20.84 23.96 -9.47
C GLU A 208 -19.63 24.08 -10.42
N GLY A 209 -18.87 22.99 -10.62
CA GLY A 209 -17.66 22.98 -11.45
C GLY A 209 -16.39 23.49 -10.75
N ALA A 210 -16.46 23.86 -9.48
CA ALA A 210 -15.33 24.17 -8.62
C ALA A 210 -14.89 22.95 -7.79
N VAL A 211 -13.60 22.89 -7.48
CA VAL A 211 -13.00 21.93 -6.56
C VAL A 211 -12.37 22.73 -5.43
N THR A 212 -12.81 22.47 -4.20
CA THR A 212 -12.11 22.95 -3.00
C THR A 212 -11.71 21.75 -2.17
N GLY A 213 -10.61 21.85 -1.43
CA GLY A 213 -10.19 20.75 -0.61
C GLY A 213 -9.13 21.11 0.40
N LEU A 214 -8.98 20.22 1.37
CA LEU A 214 -8.04 20.35 2.45
C LEU A 214 -7.32 19.03 2.67
N LEU A 215 -6.00 19.07 2.52
CA LEU A 215 -5.11 17.99 2.93
C LEU A 215 -4.57 18.33 4.31
N ARG A 216 -4.86 17.46 5.29
CA ARG A 216 -4.18 17.47 6.58
C ARG A 216 -3.30 16.24 6.70
N TYR A 217 -2.03 16.48 6.96
CA TYR A 217 -1.06 15.42 7.25
C TYR A 217 -0.39 15.67 8.59
N GLU A 218 -0.32 14.63 9.42
CA GLU A 218 0.43 14.64 10.66
C GLU A 218 1.50 13.54 10.57
N GLY A 219 2.67 13.94 10.11
CA GLY A 219 3.86 13.11 10.05
C GLY A 219 4.59 13.04 11.39
N LEU A 220 5.63 12.21 11.42
CA LEU A 220 6.50 12.04 12.58
C LEU A 220 7.34 13.28 12.91
N ASP A 221 7.79 14.01 11.89
CA ASP A 221 8.71 15.14 11.93
C ASP A 221 8.11 16.40 11.34
N HIS A 222 6.96 16.33 10.67
CA HIS A 222 6.29 17.48 10.11
C HIS A 222 4.77 17.32 10.06
N GLU A 223 4.09 18.45 9.96
CA GLU A 223 2.66 18.58 9.72
C GLU A 223 2.46 19.34 8.41
N GLU A 224 1.47 18.95 7.62
CA GLU A 224 1.08 19.66 6.40
C GLU A 224 -0.38 20.07 6.50
N ASP A 225 -0.64 21.32 6.13
CA ASP A 225 -1.97 21.88 5.97
C ASP A 225 -2.02 22.53 4.58
N LEU A 226 -2.53 21.78 3.60
CA LEU A 226 -2.54 22.19 2.18
C LEU A 226 -3.96 22.32 1.65
N GLU A 227 -4.28 23.49 1.11
CA GLU A 227 -5.50 23.79 0.39
C GLU A 227 -5.38 23.35 -1.07
N TRP A 228 -6.43 22.70 -1.58
CA TRP A 228 -6.57 22.28 -2.97
C TRP A 228 -7.68 23.11 -3.60
N LEU A 229 -7.34 23.92 -4.60
CA LEU A 229 -8.29 24.83 -5.26
C LEU A 229 -8.23 24.62 -6.76
N GLY A 230 -9.37 24.36 -7.39
CA GLY A 230 -9.41 24.02 -8.80
C GLY A 230 -10.79 24.07 -9.40
N SER A 231 -10.91 23.42 -10.55
CA SER A 231 -12.17 23.26 -11.27
C SER A 231 -12.29 21.84 -11.80
N TYR A 232 -13.51 21.45 -12.15
CA TYR A 232 -13.75 20.21 -12.87
C TYR A 232 -14.71 20.40 -14.03
N GLN A 233 -14.39 19.77 -15.16
CA GLN A 233 -15.20 19.77 -16.38
C GLN A 233 -15.00 18.43 -17.10
N ASP A 234 -16.10 17.84 -17.59
CA ASP A 234 -16.06 16.59 -18.36
C ASP A 234 -15.23 15.49 -17.66
N ASP A 235 -15.49 15.35 -16.35
CA ASP A 235 -14.83 14.42 -15.41
C ASP A 235 -13.38 14.70 -15.09
N ARG A 236 -12.76 15.68 -15.73
CA ARG A 236 -11.41 16.09 -15.44
C ARG A 236 -11.40 17.10 -14.31
N LEU A 237 -10.57 16.85 -13.29
CA LEU A 237 -10.25 17.81 -12.25
C LEU A 237 -8.87 18.41 -12.52
N GLU A 238 -8.69 19.69 -12.25
CA GLU A 238 -7.38 20.33 -12.25
C GLU A 238 -7.36 21.57 -11.37
N GLY A 239 -6.19 21.89 -10.81
CA GLY A 239 -6.07 23.04 -9.93
C GLY A 239 -4.68 23.21 -9.34
N THR A 240 -4.63 24.02 -8.28
CA THR A 240 -3.44 24.38 -7.51
C THR A 240 -3.52 23.85 -6.09
N ILE A 241 -2.35 23.56 -5.53
CA ILE A 241 -2.15 23.21 -4.12
C ILE A 241 -1.41 24.37 -3.48
N ARG A 242 -1.83 24.81 -2.29
CA ARG A 242 -1.13 25.84 -1.52
C ARG A 242 -1.24 25.58 -0.03
N GLY A 243 -0.19 25.80 0.73
CA GLY A 243 -0.27 25.64 2.17
C GLY A 243 1.06 25.78 2.87
N ARG A 244 1.16 25.19 4.05
CA ARG A 244 2.39 25.19 4.84
C ARG A 244 2.77 23.79 5.28
N VAL A 245 4.06 23.51 5.22
CA VAL A 245 4.70 22.36 5.84
C VAL A 245 5.45 22.84 7.07
N GLN A 246 5.12 22.31 8.24
CA GLN A 246 5.72 22.67 9.51
C GLN A 246 6.46 21.48 10.09
N THR A 247 7.78 21.59 10.21
CA THR A 247 8.57 20.58 10.93
C THR A 247 8.37 20.71 12.45
N ARG A 248 8.50 19.61 13.19
CA ARG A 248 8.48 19.59 14.66
C ARG A 248 9.65 20.35 15.29
N ALA A 249 10.70 20.60 14.52
CA ALA A 249 11.79 21.50 14.91
C ALA A 249 11.39 22.99 14.87
N GLY A 250 10.17 23.30 14.39
CA GLY A 250 9.61 24.64 14.30
C GLY A 250 9.93 25.39 13.01
N ALA A 251 10.63 24.78 12.05
CA ALA A 251 10.76 25.36 10.71
C ALA A 251 9.44 25.21 9.96
N SER A 252 9.00 26.28 9.31
CA SER A 252 7.78 26.33 8.49
C SER A 252 8.17 26.81 7.11
N GLU A 253 7.69 26.10 6.10
CA GLU A 253 7.93 26.39 4.69
C GLU A 253 6.59 26.52 3.96
N ASP A 254 6.47 27.53 3.10
CA ASP A 254 5.31 27.68 2.23
C ASP A 254 5.43 26.68 1.08
N TYR A 255 4.33 25.99 0.78
CA TYR A 255 4.26 24.93 -0.21
C TYR A 255 3.26 25.29 -1.29
N VAL A 256 3.64 25.08 -2.54
CA VAL A 256 2.79 25.34 -3.70
C VAL A 256 2.85 24.17 -4.67
N GLY A 257 1.80 23.99 -5.47
CA GLY A 257 1.74 22.90 -6.42
C GLY A 257 0.55 22.96 -7.35
N THR A 258 0.41 21.91 -8.13
CA THR A 258 -0.69 21.69 -9.08
C THR A 258 -1.19 20.26 -8.96
N PHE A 259 -2.45 20.04 -9.29
CA PHE A 259 -3.03 18.70 -9.38
C PHE A 259 -3.86 18.56 -10.65
N GLU A 260 -3.98 17.32 -11.12
CA GLU A 260 -4.92 16.92 -12.15
C GLU A 260 -5.50 15.55 -11.79
N GLY A 261 -6.70 15.23 -12.27
CA GLY A 261 -7.33 13.94 -11.98
C GLY A 261 -8.61 13.70 -12.76
N LEU A 262 -9.27 12.59 -12.43
CA LEU A 262 -10.52 12.15 -13.03
C LEU A 262 -11.54 11.77 -11.97
N LEU A 263 -12.80 12.16 -12.20
CA LEU A 263 -13.97 11.62 -11.51
C LEU A 263 -14.30 10.24 -12.09
N HIS A 264 -14.59 9.29 -11.21
CA HIS A 264 -15.04 7.95 -11.56
C HIS A 264 -16.39 7.67 -10.92
N HIS A 265 -17.09 6.64 -11.41
CA HIS A 265 -18.31 6.11 -10.79
C HIS A 265 -19.44 7.14 -10.61
N GLY A 266 -19.67 8.02 -11.58
CA GLY A 266 -20.73 9.03 -11.45
C GLY A 266 -20.39 10.16 -10.49
N GLY A 267 -19.11 10.44 -10.26
CA GLY A 267 -18.64 11.43 -9.29
C GLY A 267 -18.48 10.88 -7.87
N LYS A 268 -18.63 9.57 -7.66
CA LYS A 268 -18.54 8.96 -6.31
C LYS A 268 -17.10 8.74 -5.82
N THR A 269 -16.14 8.77 -6.71
CA THR A 269 -14.72 8.62 -6.39
C THR A 269 -13.92 9.50 -7.33
N ALA A 270 -12.75 9.96 -6.92
CA ALA A 270 -11.84 10.71 -7.77
C ALA A 270 -10.41 10.20 -7.59
N SER A 271 -9.58 10.29 -8.62
CA SER A 271 -8.14 10.01 -8.49
C SER A 271 -7.32 10.78 -9.50
N GLY A 272 -6.05 11.02 -9.21
CA GLY A 272 -5.20 11.82 -10.08
C GLY A 272 -3.76 11.89 -9.64
N THR A 273 -3.02 12.82 -10.24
CA THR A 273 -1.62 13.13 -9.96
C THR A 273 -1.49 14.54 -9.39
N TRP A 274 -0.43 14.78 -8.65
CA TRP A 274 -0.09 16.11 -8.16
C TRP A 274 1.41 16.35 -8.24
N ARG A 275 1.80 17.63 -8.26
CA ARG A 275 3.20 18.09 -8.27
C ARG A 275 3.31 19.30 -7.36
N GLY A 276 4.28 19.37 -6.47
CA GLY A 276 4.45 20.46 -5.52
C GLY A 276 5.89 20.70 -5.11
N TRP A 277 6.18 21.87 -4.55
CA TRP A 277 7.51 22.32 -4.17
C TRP A 277 7.43 23.41 -3.10
N VAL A 278 8.56 23.62 -2.41
CA VAL A 278 8.70 24.71 -1.45
C VAL A 278 8.85 26.04 -2.19
N ALA A 279 8.03 27.03 -1.84
CA ALA A 279 8.04 28.36 -2.44
C ALA A 279 9.19 29.21 -1.88
N VAL A 280 10.38 29.08 -2.48
CA VAL A 280 11.55 29.89 -2.08
C VAL A 280 11.50 31.30 -2.71
N GLU A 281 11.04 31.41 -3.97
CA GLU A 281 10.97 32.66 -4.74
C GLU A 281 9.65 32.77 -5.55
N GLY A 282 8.52 32.51 -4.90
CA GLY A 282 7.18 32.60 -5.48
C GLY A 282 6.62 31.28 -6.00
N ASP A 283 5.57 31.37 -6.82
CA ASP A 283 4.71 30.22 -7.18
C ASP A 283 5.19 29.44 -8.43
N GLN A 284 6.39 29.74 -8.95
CA GLN A 284 6.91 29.04 -10.13
C GLN A 284 7.68 27.78 -9.70
N PRO A 285 7.57 26.68 -10.47
CA PRO A 285 8.34 25.48 -10.20
C PRO A 285 9.84 25.75 -10.33
N PRO A 286 10.67 25.15 -9.46
CA PRO A 286 12.12 25.29 -9.55
C PRO A 286 12.64 24.70 -10.87
N GLU A 287 13.73 25.26 -11.41
CA GLU A 287 14.39 24.71 -12.60
C GLU A 287 14.98 23.31 -12.33
N ASP A 288 15.39 23.07 -11.09
CA ASP A 288 15.87 21.77 -10.64
C ASP A 288 14.68 20.84 -10.33
N ALA A 289 14.43 19.87 -11.21
CA ALA A 289 13.35 18.90 -11.08
C ALA A 289 13.48 18.00 -9.83
N SER A 290 14.66 17.91 -9.20
CA SER A 290 14.84 17.16 -7.95
C SER A 290 14.22 17.85 -6.74
N LEU A 291 13.87 19.13 -6.86
CA LEU A 291 13.15 19.91 -5.86
C LEU A 291 11.62 19.88 -6.07
N ILE A 292 11.15 19.15 -7.09
CA ILE A 292 9.73 18.96 -7.37
C ILE A 292 9.31 17.62 -6.81
N ASN A 293 8.40 17.68 -5.84
CA ASN A 293 7.70 16.53 -5.32
C ASN A 293 6.55 16.19 -6.26
N GLU A 294 6.37 14.91 -6.54
CA GLU A 294 5.29 14.43 -7.40
C GLU A 294 4.61 13.26 -6.73
N GLY A 295 3.35 13.05 -7.04
CA GLY A 295 2.59 11.98 -6.42
C GLY A 295 1.24 11.79 -7.03
N GLU A 296 0.43 11.01 -6.33
CA GLU A 296 -0.94 10.73 -6.72
C GLU A 296 -1.90 10.86 -5.55
N TRP A 297 -3.17 10.99 -5.87
CA TRP A 297 -4.22 11.14 -4.88
C TRP A 297 -5.46 10.37 -5.31
N ALA A 298 -6.26 9.95 -4.34
CA ALA A 298 -7.62 9.49 -4.62
C ALA A 298 -8.55 9.70 -3.44
N THR A 299 -9.82 9.88 -3.76
CA THR A 299 -10.89 10.16 -2.80
C THR A 299 -12.14 9.32 -3.10
N ILE A 300 -12.97 9.11 -2.08
CA ILE A 300 -14.29 8.49 -2.14
C ILE A 300 -15.31 9.40 -1.48
N GLU A 301 -16.48 9.58 -2.10
CA GLU A 301 -17.58 10.36 -1.55
C GLU A 301 -17.97 9.84 -0.16
N GLU A 302 -18.10 10.72 0.83
CA GLU A 302 -18.39 10.36 2.22
C GLU A 302 -19.75 9.65 2.36
N ASN A 303 -20.76 10.09 1.62
CA ASN A 303 -22.09 9.46 1.58
C ASN A 303 -22.07 8.05 0.99
N CYS A 304 -21.03 7.69 0.25
CA CYS A 304 -20.83 6.34 -0.27
C CYS A 304 -20.29 5.35 0.79
N LEU A 305 -19.91 5.83 1.98
CA LEU A 305 -19.41 4.99 3.07
C LEU A 305 -20.50 4.18 3.78
N ASP A 306 -21.78 4.51 3.55
CA ASP A 306 -22.97 3.80 4.06
C ASP A 306 -23.65 2.93 3.00
N HIS A 307 -23.11 2.90 1.77
CA HIS A 307 -23.66 2.10 0.68
C HIS A 307 -23.28 0.61 0.82
N ASP A 308 -24.23 -0.28 0.51
CA ASP A 308 -24.03 -1.74 0.54
C ASP A 308 -23.16 -2.28 -0.63
N ASP A 309 -22.45 -1.41 -1.34
CA ASP A 309 -21.59 -1.80 -2.46
C ASP A 309 -20.32 -2.51 -1.94
N PRO A 310 -20.05 -3.76 -2.36
CA PRO A 310 -18.88 -4.51 -1.91
C PRO A 310 -17.53 -3.85 -2.24
N HIS A 311 -17.43 -3.09 -3.33
CA HIS A 311 -16.21 -2.40 -3.73
C HIS A 311 -15.93 -1.19 -2.85
N LEU A 312 -16.96 -0.40 -2.56
CA LEU A 312 -16.85 0.79 -1.69
C LEU A 312 -16.55 0.39 -0.24
N ARG A 313 -17.20 -0.67 0.28
CA ARG A 313 -16.85 -1.25 1.59
C ARG A 313 -15.41 -1.70 1.65
N ARG A 314 -14.92 -2.38 0.61
CA ARG A 314 -13.54 -2.85 0.55
C ARG A 314 -12.53 -1.71 0.47
N PHE A 315 -12.81 -0.67 -0.31
CA PHE A 315 -11.96 0.52 -0.41
C PHE A 315 -11.92 1.28 0.93
N LYS A 316 -13.07 1.43 1.60
CA LYS A 316 -13.17 1.98 2.97
C LYS A 316 -12.38 1.15 3.98
N THR A 317 -12.59 -0.16 4.03
CA THR A 317 -11.82 -1.05 4.92
C THR A 317 -10.34 -0.97 4.62
N TRP A 318 -9.93 -0.88 3.36
CA TRP A 318 -8.52 -0.68 3.02
C TRP A 318 -7.98 0.66 3.54
N LEU A 319 -8.68 1.79 3.31
CA LEU A 319 -8.29 3.09 3.85
C LEU A 319 -8.19 3.06 5.38
N GLU A 320 -9.19 2.49 6.05
CA GLU A 320 -9.20 2.35 7.51
C GLU A 320 -8.09 1.45 8.06
N GLU A 321 -7.83 0.31 7.44
CA GLU A 321 -6.76 -0.59 7.86
C GLU A 321 -5.38 0.02 7.59
N VAL A 322 -5.21 0.73 6.47
CA VAL A 322 -3.99 1.51 6.20
C VAL A 322 -3.79 2.59 7.27
N TRP A 323 -4.83 3.30 7.67
CA TRP A 323 -4.76 4.30 8.74
C TRP A 323 -4.51 3.66 10.13
N LYS A 324 -5.14 2.52 10.45
CA LYS A 324 -4.99 1.83 11.76
C LYS A 324 -3.65 1.10 11.90
N ALA A 325 -3.10 0.59 10.79
CA ALA A 325 -1.92 -0.27 10.83
C ALA A 325 -0.61 0.49 11.03
N ARG A 326 -0.57 1.81 10.82
CA ARG A 326 0.67 2.58 10.91
C ARG A 326 1.00 3.01 12.34
N GLN A 327 2.21 2.70 12.76
CA GLN A 327 2.85 3.21 13.95
C GLN A 327 3.89 4.27 13.56
N PRO A 328 4.23 5.21 14.47
CA PRO A 328 5.33 6.17 14.34
C PRO A 328 6.71 5.59 13.95
N GLN A 329 6.88 4.28 13.80
CA GLN A 329 8.15 3.62 13.52
C GLN A 329 8.23 3.02 12.12
N ASP A 330 7.14 3.09 11.35
CA ASP A 330 7.06 2.56 9.99
C ASP A 330 7.63 3.54 8.94
N TYR A 331 8.23 4.65 9.37
CA TYR A 331 8.76 5.70 8.53
C TYR A 331 10.28 5.52 8.33
N SER A 332 10.67 5.12 7.12
CA SER A 332 12.05 4.75 6.75
C SER A 332 13.10 5.86 6.93
N TRP A 333 12.70 7.13 7.01
CA TRP A 333 13.63 8.22 7.27
C TRP A 333 14.22 8.21 8.69
N THR A 334 13.54 7.61 9.68
CA THR A 334 14.13 7.38 11.01
C THR A 334 15.30 6.38 10.97
N LEU A 335 15.32 5.47 9.98
CA LEU A 335 16.43 4.54 9.75
C LEU A 335 17.52 5.16 8.88
N LEU A 336 17.15 5.92 7.83
CA LEU A 336 18.11 6.61 6.96
C LEU A 336 18.84 7.76 7.67
N GLU A 337 18.17 8.57 8.48
CA GLU A 337 18.83 9.59 9.31
C GLU A 337 19.63 8.98 10.46
N ALA A 338 19.16 7.88 11.08
CA ALA A 338 19.93 7.19 12.12
C ALA A 338 21.16 6.47 11.56
N GLU A 339 21.10 5.96 10.33
CA GLU A 339 22.26 5.43 9.63
C GLU A 339 23.19 6.53 9.12
N GLN A 340 22.68 7.62 8.55
CA GLN A 340 23.51 8.76 8.14
C GLN A 340 24.21 9.40 9.35
N ARG A 341 23.51 9.63 10.47
CA ARG A 341 24.13 10.11 11.74
C ARG A 341 25.07 9.08 12.38
N ARG A 342 24.94 7.78 12.09
CA ARG A 342 25.90 6.74 12.50
C ARG A 342 27.14 6.68 11.60
N LEU A 343 27.00 7.07 10.33
CA LEU A 343 28.06 7.07 9.33
C LEU A 343 28.83 8.39 9.27
N GLU A 344 28.27 9.48 9.81
CA GLU A 344 29.02 10.71 10.06
C GLU A 344 30.03 10.51 11.19
N PRO A 345 31.35 10.62 10.94
CA PRO A 345 32.32 10.64 12.02
C PRO A 345 32.00 11.82 12.93
N ALA A 346 31.99 11.57 14.23
CA ALA A 346 31.89 12.61 15.25
C ALA A 346 33.08 13.58 15.10
N ASN A 347 32.92 14.59 14.26
CA ASN A 347 33.84 15.71 14.16
C ASN A 347 33.50 16.66 15.31
N GLY A 348 34.05 16.33 16.47
CA GLY A 348 34.07 17.13 17.70
C GLY A 348 35.31 16.80 18.50
#